data_AF-A0A259JX84-F1
#
_entry.id   AF-A0A259JX84-F1
#
_cell.length_a   1.000
_cell.length_b   1.000
_cell.length_c   1.000
_cell.angle_alpha   90.00
_cell.angle_beta   90.00
_cell.angle_gamma   90.00
#
_symmetry.space_group_name_H-M   'P 1'
#
loop_
_entity.id
_entity.type
_entity.pdbx_description
1 polymer ?
#
loop_
_entity_poly.entity_id
_entity_poly.type
_entity_poly.pdbx_seq_one_letter_code
_entity_poly.pdbx_strand_id
1 'polypeptide(L)' 'MSMMAHPMHLHGHIFRVLSSSKKKMPQYLADTVIVEPNETVDFAFKATSGNWVFHCHILEHMDTGLMGCFRVT' A
#
# COMPACT_ATOMS: atom_id res chain seq x y z
N MET A 1 0.69 -17.65 -0.37
CA MET A 1 0.93 -16.52 -1.28
C MET A 1 -0.22 -16.47 -2.28
N SER A 2 -0.92 -15.34 -2.35
CA SER A 2 -2.07 -15.13 -3.24
C SER A 2 -1.60 -14.91 -4.69
N MET A 3 -2.33 -15.46 -5.66
CA MET A 3 -2.12 -15.24 -7.10
C MET A 3 -2.91 -14.02 -7.61
N MET A 4 -3.48 -13.21 -6.71
CA MET A 4 -4.25 -12.01 -7.05
C MET A 4 -3.44 -10.74 -6.81
N ALA A 5 -3.73 -9.70 -7.60
CA ALA A 5 -3.21 -8.37 -7.35
C ALA A 5 -3.94 -7.74 -6.15
N HIS A 6 -3.20 -6.99 -5.35
CA HIS A 6 -3.71 -6.33 -4.15
C HIS A 6 -3.53 -4.81 -4.27
N PRO A 7 -4.61 -4.03 -4.41
CA PRO A 7 -4.53 -2.56 -4.34
C PRO A 7 -4.28 -2.15 -2.89
N MET A 8 -3.04 -1.86 -2.53
CA MET A 8 -2.64 -1.49 -1.16
C MET A 8 -2.83 0.01 -0.94
N HIS A 9 -3.65 0.37 0.05
CA HIS A 9 -4.06 1.73 0.37
C HIS A 9 -3.60 2.16 1.76
N LEU A 10 -3.12 3.39 1.89
CA LEU A 10 -2.74 4.01 3.17
C LEU A 10 -3.63 5.21 3.51
N HIS A 11 -4.28 5.15 4.67
CA HIS A 11 -5.13 6.23 5.15
C HIS A 11 -4.31 7.49 5.53
N GLY A 12 -4.89 8.66 5.26
CA GLY A 12 -4.38 9.96 5.72
C GLY A 12 -3.14 10.49 5.00
N HIS A 13 -2.62 9.77 4.00
CA HIS A 13 -1.39 10.13 3.31
C HIS A 13 -1.51 9.94 1.80
N ILE A 14 -0.88 10.85 1.06
CA ILE A 14 -0.39 10.54 -0.28
C ILE A 14 1.05 10.07 -0.12
N PHE A 15 1.40 8.97 -0.78
CA PHE A 15 2.75 8.44 -0.81
C PHE A 15 3.35 8.49 -2.20
N ARG A 16 4.68 8.49 -2.26
CA ARG A 16 5.45 8.35 -3.48
C ARG A 16 5.82 6.90 -3.69
N VAL A 17 5.41 6.32 -4.82
CA VAL A 17 5.90 5.00 -5.26
C VAL A 17 7.30 5.19 -5.83
N LEU A 18 8.26 4.43 -5.31
CA LEU A 18 9.69 4.58 -5.60
C LEU A 18 10.19 3.57 -6.62
N SER A 19 9.84 2.30 -6.42
CA SER A 19 10.32 1.17 -7.21
C SER A 19 9.34 0.00 -7.16
N SER A 20 9.42 -0.84 -8.17
CA SER A 20 8.78 -2.15 -8.22
C SER A 20 9.83 -3.19 -8.62
N SER A 21 9.77 -4.37 -8.00
CA SER A 21 10.60 -5.51 -8.39
C SER A 21 10.21 -6.13 -9.75
N LYS A 22 9.05 -5.74 -10.31
CA LYS A 22 8.51 -6.30 -11.57
C LYS A 22 8.35 -5.28 -12.69
N LYS A 23 8.15 -4.00 -12.37
CA LYS A 23 7.78 -2.95 -13.32
C LYS A 23 8.89 -1.91 -13.38
N LYS A 24 9.36 -1.58 -14.59
CA LYS A 24 10.17 -0.37 -14.81
C LYS A 24 9.21 0.80 -14.99
N MET A 25 9.11 1.64 -13.97
CA MET A 25 8.14 2.75 -13.95
C MET A 25 8.77 4.01 -13.35
N PRO A 26 8.36 5.21 -13.80
CA PRO A 26 8.74 6.45 -13.13
C PRO A 26 8.13 6.49 -11.73
N GLN A 27 8.71 7.30 -10.84
CA GLN A 27 8.10 7.59 -9.54
C GLN A 27 6.83 8.43 -9.73
N TYR A 28 5.80 8.14 -8.95
CA TYR A 28 4.53 8.86 -8.98
C TYR A 28 3.92 8.96 -7.58
N LEU A 29 2.93 9.85 -7.42
CA LEU A 29 2.19 10.01 -6.17
C LEU A 29 0.86 9.25 -6.26
N ALA A 30 0.49 8.56 -5.18
CA ALA A 30 -0.78 7.86 -5.04
C ALA A 30 -1.13 7.68 -3.55
N ASP A 31 -2.41 7.45 -3.25
CA ASP A 31 -2.88 6.91 -1.97
C ASP A 31 -3.03 5.37 -2.00
N THR A 32 -3.02 4.79 -3.21
CA THR A 32 -3.21 3.36 -3.45
C THR A 32 -2.28 2.86 -4.55
N VAL A 33 -1.64 1.71 -4.36
CA VAL A 33 -0.79 1.06 -5.38
C VAL A 33 -1.17 -0.40 -5.58
N ILE A 34 -1.29 -0.81 -6.84
CA ILE A 34 -1.53 -2.22 -7.18
C ILE A 34 -0.23 -3.01 -7.04
N VAL A 35 -0.23 -3.98 -6.15
CA VAL A 35 0.87 -4.95 -5.95
C VAL A 35 0.47 -6.27 -6.58
N GLU A 36 1.18 -6.67 -7.63
CA GLU A 36 0.99 -7.96 -8.32
C GLU A 36 1.48 -9.14 -7.47
N PRO A 37 1.07 -10.38 -7.78
CA PRO A 37 1.61 -11.57 -7.13
C PRO A 37 3.14 -11.61 -7.22
N ASN A 38 3.84 -11.85 -6.12
CA ASN A 38 5.31 -11.85 -6.03
C ASN A 38 5.98 -10.52 -6.44
N GLU A 39 5.26 -9.40 -6.44
CA GLU A 39 5.83 -8.06 -6.56
C GLU A 39 6.20 -7.51 -5.19
N THR A 40 7.28 -6.74 -5.14
CA THR A 40 7.63 -5.88 -4.01
C THR A 40 7.64 -4.45 -4.53
N VAL A 41 6.90 -3.58 -3.86
CA VAL A 41 6.81 -2.16 -4.18
C VAL A 41 7.35 -1.37 -2.99
N ASP A 42 8.30 -0.49 -3.25
CA ASP A 42 8.79 0.46 -2.25
C ASP A 42 8.02 1.77 -2.40
N PHE A 43 7.56 2.33 -1.29
CA PHE A 43 6.94 3.65 -1.26
C PHE A 43 7.43 4.46 -0.06
N ALA A 44 7.35 5.79 -0.15
CA ALA A 44 7.68 6.70 0.93
C ALA A 44 6.55 7.70 1.17
N PHE A 45 6.29 8.02 2.43
CA PHE A 45 5.31 9.00 2.84
C PHE A 45 5.88 9.88 3.95
N LYS A 46 5.36 11.11 4.07
CA LYS A 46 5.67 11.99 5.20
C LYS A 46 4.74 11.63 6.35
N ALA A 47 5.27 11.04 7.40
CA ALA A 47 4.48 10.63 8.56
C ALA A 47 3.83 11.83 9.26
N THR A 48 2.58 11.65 9.68
CA THR A 48 1.83 12.59 10.52
C THR A 48 1.33 11.87 11.77
N SER A 49 1.23 12.56 12.90
CA SER A 49 0.78 11.97 14.17
C SER A 49 -0.64 11.42 14.05
N GLY A 50 -0.87 10.19 14.49
CA GLY A 50 -2.18 9.56 14.39
C GLY A 50 -2.12 8.03 14.35
N ASN A 51 -3.29 7.41 14.23
CA ASN A 51 -3.43 6.00 13.93
C ASN A 51 -3.85 5.87 12.47
N TRP A 52 -3.11 5.07 11.70
CA TRP A 52 -3.30 4.97 10.26
C TRP A 52 -3.51 3.52 9.86
N VAL A 53 -4.57 3.28 9.10
CA VAL A 53 -4.87 1.95 8.56
C VAL A 53 -4.16 1.79 7.22
N PHE A 54 -3.55 0.63 7.04
CA PHE A 54 -2.95 0.19 5.78
C PHE A 54 -3.56 -1.15 5.39
N HIS A 55 -4.23 -1.22 4.25
CA HIS A 55 -5.00 -2.40 3.87
C HIS A 55 -5.13 -2.57 2.37
N CYS A 56 -5.57 -3.75 1.96
CA CYS A 56 -6.01 -3.98 0.58
C CYS A 56 -7.39 -3.33 0.36
N HIS A 57 -7.55 -2.61 -0.75
CA HIS A 57 -8.76 -1.88 -1.12
C HIS A 57 -9.79 -2.76 -1.88
N ILE A 58 -9.60 -4.08 -1.83
CA ILE A 58 -10.63 -5.08 -2.09
C ILE A 58 -11.26 -5.39 -0.73
N LEU A 59 -12.53 -5.01 -0.56
CA LEU A 59 -13.21 -5.01 0.75
C LEU A 59 -13.20 -6.41 1.39
N GLU A 60 -13.43 -7.45 0.60
CA GLU A 60 -13.42 -8.83 1.07
C GLU A 60 -12.05 -9.24 1.61
N HIS A 61 -10.96 -8.75 1.01
CA HIS A 61 -9.60 -9.02 1.51
C HIS A 61 -9.31 -8.25 2.80
N MET A 62 -9.77 -7.01 2.91
CA MET A 62 -9.70 -6.23 4.15
C MET A 62 -10.45 -6.93 5.28
N ASP A 63 -11.71 -7.33 5.04
CA ASP A 63 -12.58 -7.96 6.03
C ASP A 63 -12.07 -9.35 6.47
N THR A 64 -11.35 -10.04 5.60
CA THR A 64 -10.76 -11.37 5.90
C THR A 64 -9.32 -11.29 6.45
N GLY A 65 -8.82 -10.09 6.76
CA GLY A 65 -7.62 -9.89 7.56
C GLY A 65 -6.43 -9.26 6.85
N LEU A 66 -6.55 -8.84 5.58
CA LEU A 66 -5.49 -8.13 4.87
C LEU A 66 -5.51 -6.62 5.19
N MET A 67 -5.39 -6.32 6.48
CA MET A 67 -5.43 -5.00 7.09
C MET A 67 -4.43 -4.93 8.26
N GLY A 68 -3.75 -3.80 8.39
CA GLY A 68 -2.93 -3.44 9.55
C GLY A 68 -3.17 -2.00 9.97
N CYS A 69 -2.79 -1.67 11.20
CA CYS A 69 -2.82 -0.30 11.71
C CYS A 69 -1.47 0.00 12.37
N PHE A 70 -0.96 1.21 12.19
CA PHE A 70 0.23 1.69 12.90
C PHE A 70 -0.03 3.06 13.50
N ARG A 71 0.67 3.34 14.60
CA ARG A 71 0.60 4.60 15.31
C ARG A 71 1.88 5.39 15.09
N VAL A 72 1.73 6.67 14.74
CA VAL A 72 2.81 7.64 14.70
C VAL A 72 2.65 8.58 15.89
N THR A 73 3.68 8.66 16.73
CA THR A 73 3.76 9.52 17.93
C THR A 73 4.97 10.43 17.85
#